data_AF-A0A2V9VCZ4-F1
#
_entry.id   AF-A0A2V9VCZ4-F1
#
_cell.length_a   1.000
_cell.length_b   1.000
_cell.length_c   1.000
_cell.angle_alpha   90.00
_cell.angle_beta   90.00
_cell.angle_gamma   90.00
#
_symmetry.space_group_name_H-M   'P 1'
#
loop_
_entity.id
_entity.type
_entity.pdbx_description
1 polymer ?
#
loop_
_entity_poly.entity_id
_entity_poly.type
_entity_poly.pdbx_seq_one_letter_code
_entity_poly.pdbx_strand_id
1 'polypeptide(L)'
;MPLQRAGRRVKDPLSGFFVVKRECLGGLNLRPAGFKILLEILVRARIKSAVEIPFQFGLRHAGKSKADVKVALDYFSLLGKLSRETFFGPGQR
;
A
#
# COMPACT_ATOMS: atom_id res chain seq x y z
N MET A 1 9.08 -5.91 7.31
CA MET A 1 8.74 -4.54 6.87
C MET A 1 8.56 -3.66 8.10
N PRO A 2 9.42 -2.64 8.31
CA PRO A 2 9.50 -1.86 9.56
C PRO A 2 8.29 -0.93 9.83
N LEU A 3 7.38 -0.78 8.87
CA LEU A 3 6.20 0.11 8.96
C LEU A 3 4.90 -0.59 9.38
N GLN A 4 4.91 -1.92 9.55
CA GLN A 4 3.69 -2.68 9.85
C GLN A 4 3.56 -2.90 11.36
N ARG A 5 2.46 -2.42 11.96
CA ARG A 5 2.08 -2.74 13.35
C ARG A 5 1.91 -4.26 13.51
N ALA A 6 2.23 -4.79 14.69
CA ALA A 6 2.35 -6.24 14.95
C ALA A 6 1.13 -7.09 14.50
N GLY A 7 -0.09 -6.56 14.54
CA GLY A 7 -1.32 -7.24 14.07
C GLY A 7 -1.65 -7.08 12.57
N ARG A 8 -0.79 -6.44 11.78
CA ARG A 8 -1.00 -6.10 10.36
C ARG A 8 0.18 -6.47 9.47
N ARG A 9 0.93 -7.52 9.86
CA ARG A 9 2.07 -7.97 9.06
C ARG A 9 1.56 -8.69 7.81
N VAL A 10 1.81 -8.09 6.66
CA VAL A 10 1.44 -8.59 5.33
C VAL A 10 2.74 -8.73 4.54
N LYS A 11 2.99 -9.90 3.96
CA LYS A 11 4.17 -10.18 3.14
C LYS A 11 4.15 -9.38 1.83
N ASP A 12 2.98 -9.20 1.21
CA ASP A 12 2.79 -8.38 0.00
C ASP A 12 1.92 -7.13 0.25
N PRO A 13 2.49 -6.03 0.77
CA PRO A 13 1.77 -4.76 0.96
C PRO A 13 1.58 -3.96 -0.33
N LEU A 14 2.03 -4.48 -1.48
CA LEU A 14 2.01 -3.80 -2.77
C LEU A 14 1.01 -4.43 -3.74
N SER A 15 0.31 -5.49 -3.33
CA SER A 15 -0.73 -6.13 -4.12
C SER A 15 -1.77 -5.12 -4.59
N GLY A 16 -2.06 -5.15 -5.90
CA GLY A 16 -3.18 -4.42 -6.49
C GLY A 16 -4.53 -5.09 -6.24
N PHE A 17 -4.55 -6.29 -5.65
CA PHE A 17 -5.75 -7.06 -5.39
C PHE A 17 -5.90 -7.31 -3.89
N PHE A 18 -6.90 -6.65 -3.30
CA PHE A 18 -7.17 -6.72 -1.87
C PHE A 18 -8.65 -6.41 -1.60
N VAL A 19 -9.12 -6.81 -0.42
CA VAL A 19 -10.45 -6.49 0.08
C VAL A 19 -10.29 -5.82 1.44
N VAL A 20 -11.04 -4.74 1.65
CA VAL A 20 -11.06 -4.00 2.91
C VAL A 20 -12.51 -3.69 3.28
N LYS A 21 -12.83 -3.77 4.57
CA LYS A 21 -14.15 -3.35 5.06
C LYS A 21 -14.26 -1.83 5.00
N ARG A 22 -15.39 -1.33 4.48
CA ARG A 22 -15.63 0.12 4.32
C ARG A 22 -15.52 0.89 5.65
N GLU A 23 -15.94 0.29 6.75
CA GLU A 23 -15.81 0.86 8.10
C GLU A 23 -14.36 1.19 8.49
N CYS A 24 -13.37 0.43 7.99
CA CYS A 24 -11.95 0.68 8.26
C CYS A 24 -11.44 1.94 7.55
N LEU A 25 -12.14 2.41 6.51
CA LEU A 25 -11.80 3.57 5.70
C LEU A 25 -12.46 4.87 6.19
N GLY A 26 -13.29 4.81 7.23
CA GLY A 26 -14.02 5.97 7.75
C GLY A 26 -13.10 7.13 8.12
N GLY A 27 -13.35 8.31 7.55
CA GLY A 27 -12.58 9.53 7.81
C GLY A 27 -11.22 9.62 7.10
N LEU A 28 -10.88 8.66 6.22
CA LEU A 28 -9.64 8.72 5.44
C LEU A 28 -9.86 9.51 4.15
N ASN A 29 -9.16 10.63 4.02
CA ASN A 29 -8.95 11.26 2.73
C ASN A 29 -7.80 10.55 2.01
N LEU A 30 -8.15 9.51 1.26
CA LEU A 30 -7.21 8.76 0.41
C LEU A 30 -6.73 9.70 -0.69
N ARG A 31 -5.44 9.98 -0.73
CA ARG A 31 -4.83 10.76 -1.81
C ARG A 31 -4.11 9.77 -2.71
N PRO A 32 -4.74 9.28 -3.79
CA PRO A 32 -4.11 8.31 -4.68
C PRO A 32 -2.98 8.99 -5.45
N ALA A 33 -1.81 9.14 -4.81
CA ALA A 33 -0.60 9.68 -5.43
C ALA A 33 0.08 8.64 -6.35
N GLY A 34 -0.50 7.45 -6.49
CA GLY A 34 -0.01 6.40 -7.37
C GLY A 34 -0.71 5.08 -7.10
N PHE A 35 -0.48 4.14 -8.02
CA PHE A 35 -0.95 2.76 -8.12
C PHE A 35 -0.86 1.86 -6.87
N LYS A 36 -0.43 2.37 -5.71
CA LYS A 36 -0.18 1.61 -4.47
C LYS A 36 -1.07 2.02 -3.30
N ILE A 37 -2.38 2.09 -3.57
CA ILE A 37 -3.41 2.42 -2.59
C ILE A 37 -3.45 1.46 -1.38
N LEU A 38 -3.06 0.19 -1.56
CA LEU A 38 -2.99 -0.79 -0.47
C LEU A 38 -2.03 -0.36 0.64
N LEU A 39 -0.88 0.20 0.27
CA LEU A 39 0.12 0.65 1.23
C LEU A 39 -0.42 1.80 2.09
N GLU A 40 -1.12 2.75 1.47
CA GLU A 40 -1.76 3.86 2.17
C GLU A 40 -2.84 3.37 3.15
N ILE A 41 -3.62 2.37 2.73
CA ILE A 41 -4.64 1.73 3.56
C ILE A 41 -4.00 1.00 4.75
N LEU A 42 -2.94 0.22 4.55
CA LEU A 42 -2.27 -0.51 5.64
C LEU A 42 -1.67 0.43 6.70
N VAL A 43 -1.20 1.60 6.29
CA VAL A 43 -0.59 2.60 7.18
C VAL A 43 -1.65 3.47 7.87
N ARG A 44 -2.59 4.04 7.11
CA ARG A 44 -3.52 5.08 7.60
C ARG A 44 -4.84 4.52 8.13
N ALA A 45 -5.29 3.37 7.64
CA ALA A 45 -6.60 2.84 8.01
C ALA A 45 -6.63 2.16 9.37
N ARG A 46 -7.82 2.15 9.99
CA ARG A 46 -8.07 1.50 11.28
C ARG A 46 -8.32 0.00 11.09
N ILE A 47 -7.29 -0.73 10.67
CA ILE A 47 -7.36 -2.18 10.47
C ILE A 47 -7.03 -2.90 11.77
N LYS A 48 -7.86 -3.84 12.23
CA LYS A 48 -7.54 -4.62 13.45
C LYS A 48 -6.64 -5.82 13.15
N SER A 49 -6.95 -6.52 12.06
CA SER A 49 -6.21 -7.67 11.56
C SER A 49 -6.17 -7.65 10.03
N ALA A 50 -5.09 -8.19 9.46
CA ALA A 50 -4.96 -8.44 8.03
C ALA A 50 -4.57 -9.91 7.84
N VAL A 51 -5.16 -10.56 6.83
CA VAL A 51 -4.85 -11.94 6.46
C VAL A 51 -4.52 -11.97 4.98
N GLU A 52 -3.51 -12.74 4.61
CA GLU A 52 -3.13 -12.97 3.22
C GLU A 52 -3.77 -14.25 2.70
N ILE A 53 -4.51 -14.14 1.61
CA ILE A 53 -5.05 -15.29 0.89
C ILE A 53 -4.13 -15.52 -0.31
N PRO A 54 -3.46 -16.69 -0.40
CA PRO A 54 -2.60 -16.98 -1.53
C PRO A 54 -3.44 -17.07 -2.80
N PHE A 55 -3.05 -16.33 -3.82
CA PHE A 55 -3.65 -16.40 -5.14
C PHE A 55 -2.55 -16.46 -6.19
N GLN A 56 -2.84 -17.11 -7.31
CA GLN A 56 -1.91 -17.18 -8.42
C GLN A 56 -2.20 -16.03 -9.39
N PHE A 57 -1.18 -15.21 -9.66
CA PHE A 57 -1.26 -14.21 -10.71
C PHE A 57 -1.38 -14.92 -12.06
N GLY A 58 -2.51 -14.71 -12.74
CA GLY A 58 -2.74 -15.23 -14.08
C GLY A 58 -1.87 -14.51 -15.13
N LEU A 59 -1.66 -15.19 -16.25
CA LEU A 59 -1.00 -14.60 -17.41
C LEU A 59 -1.89 -13.49 -18.00
N ARG A 60 -1.28 -12.39 -18.42
CA ARG A 60 -1.99 -11.33 -19.14
C ARG A 60 -2.26 -11.81 -20.56
N HIS A 61 -3.53 -12.06 -20.90
CA HIS A 61 -3.94 -12.57 -22.21
C HIS A 61 -4.04 -11.51 -23.32
N ALA A 62 -4.08 -10.21 -22.99
CA ALA A 62 -4.11 -9.11 -23.96
C ALA A 62 -3.58 -7.78 -23.39
N GLY A 63 -3.05 -6.92 -24.27
CA GLY A 63 -2.56 -5.58 -23.97
C GLY A 63 -1.05 -5.49 -23.68
N LYS A 64 -0.40 -4.40 -24.11
CA LYS A 64 1.01 -4.10 -23.76
C LYS A 64 1.12 -3.79 -22.27
N SER A 65 2.19 -4.25 -21.62
CA SER A 65 2.47 -3.92 -20.22
C SER A 65 2.57 -2.40 -20.08
N LYS A 66 1.71 -1.80 -19.24
CA LYS A 66 1.80 -0.38 -18.85
C LYS A 66 2.86 -0.14 -17.76
N ALA A 67 3.69 -1.15 -17.48
CA ALA A 67 4.85 -1.04 -16.59
C ALA A 67 5.95 -0.26 -17.33
N ASP A 68 5.82 1.06 -17.29
CA ASP A 68 6.78 1.99 -17.87
C ASP A 68 7.83 2.38 -16.81
N VAL A 69 9.03 2.79 -17.23
CA VAL A 69 10.12 3.18 -16.31
C VAL A 69 9.69 4.35 -15.40
N LYS A 70 8.76 5.19 -15.89
CA LYS A 70 8.07 6.22 -15.09
C LYS A 70 7.37 5.66 -13.85
N VAL A 71 6.68 4.52 -13.97
CA VAL A 71 5.97 3.88 -12.84
C VAL A 71 6.96 3.40 -11.78
N ALA A 72 8.16 2.97 -12.18
CA ALA A 72 9.22 2.63 -11.24
C ALA A 72 9.74 3.87 -10.50
N LEU A 73 9.98 4.99 -11.20
CA LEU A 73 10.41 6.25 -10.59
C LEU A 73 9.36 6.84 -9.63
N ASP A 74 8.08 6.79 -9.99
CA ASP A 74 6.99 7.21 -9.11
C ASP A 74 6.96 6.39 -7.81
N TYR A 75 7.25 5.09 -7.88
CA TYR A 75 7.37 4.26 -6.69
C TYR A 75 8.54 4.66 -5.79
N PHE A 76 9.71 4.95 -6.37
CA PHE A 76 10.86 5.41 -5.60
C PHE A 76 10.61 6.78 -4.94
N SER A 77 9.91 7.69 -5.64
CA SER A 77 9.51 8.98 -5.09
C SER A 77 8.55 8.82 -3.91
N LEU A 78 7.55 7.94 -4.03
CA LEU A 78 6.62 7.60 -2.96
C LEU A 78 7.35 7.01 -1.73
N LEU A 79 8.28 6.08 -1.96
CA LEU A 79 9.10 5.49 -0.89
C LEU A 79 9.97 6.53 -0.19
N GLY A 80 10.59 7.45 -0.93
CA GLY A 80 11.39 8.52 -0.35
C GLY A 80 10.56 9.46 0.53
N LYS A 81 9.33 9.77 0.12
CA LYS A 81 8.41 10.61 0.89
C LYS A 81 7.95 9.94 2.18
N LEU A 82 7.50 8.68 2.10
CA LEU A 82 7.09 7.89 3.26
C LEU A 82 8.24 7.62 4.24
N SER A 83 9.45 7.35 3.72
CA SER A 83 10.64 7.16 4.54
C SER A 83 11.01 8.44 5.31
N ARG A 84 10.95 9.62 4.66
CA ARG A 84 11.15 10.91 5.35
C ARG A 84 10.08 11.20 6.39
N GLU A 85 8.81 10.92 6.12
CA GLU A 85 7.74 11.12 7.13
C GLU A 85 7.90 10.18 8.33
N THR A 86 8.47 9.00 8.14
CA THR A 86 8.73 8.04 9.22
C THR A 86 10.00 8.38 10.01
N PHE A 87 11.06 8.86 9.34
CA PHE A 87 12.34 9.19 9.99
C PHE A 87 12.43 10.62 10.55
N PHE A 88 11.69 11.58 9.98
CA PHE A 88 11.76 13.00 10.33
C PHE A 88 10.43 13.58 10.86
N GLY A 89 9.36 12.79 10.89
CA GLY A 89 8.10 13.20 11.51
C GLY A 89 8.19 13.08 13.03
N PRO A 90 7.97 14.17 13.81
CA PRO A 90 7.85 14.05 15.26
C PRO A 90 6.66 13.14 15.55
N GLY A 91 6.83 12.22 16.50
CA GLY A 91 5.78 11.28 16.90
C GLY A 91 4.46 12.01 17.14
N GLN A 92 3.50 11.84 16.22
CA GLN A 92 2.11 12.12 16.52
C GLN A 92 1.54 10.91 17.24
N ARG A 93 1.50 11.06 18.57
CA ARG A 93 0.65 10.33 19.50
C ARG A 93 -0.82 10.43 19.07
#